data_AF-A0A661UKD8-F1
#
_entry.id   AF-A0A661UKD8-F1
#
_cell.length_a   1.000
_cell.length_b   1.000
_cell.length_c   1.000
_cell.angle_alpha   90.00
_cell.angle_beta   90.00
_cell.angle_gamma   90.00
#
_symmetry.space_group_name_H-M   'P 1'
#
loop_
_entity.id
_entity.type
_entity.pdbx_description
1 polymer ?
#
loop_
_entity_poly.entity_id
_entity_poly.type
_entity_poly.pdbx_seq_one_letter_code
_entity_poly.pdbx_strand_id
1 'polypeptide(L)'
;IPAALGVMMLLRLIPSIDWISRFPVALIIGTTSGIYFLRYLKSDVINQLTATMINPFTGGNWVVVIGQLLLVVGTITGVIYFYFSKKHEGAFGVSAKIGIYFLMVSFGAAFGYTAMARISLLIGRLQFLLGDWLGILSP
;
A
#
# COMPACT_ATOMS: atom_id res chain seq x y z
N ILE A 1 -27.56 -20.24 9.90
CA ILE A 1 -27.36 -18.78 10.06
C ILE A 1 -27.26 -18.05 8.70
N PRO A 2 -26.39 -18.44 7.75
CA PRO A 2 -26.29 -17.75 6.45
C PRO A 2 -27.55 -17.85 5.58
N ALA A 3 -28.22 -19.01 5.58
CA ALA A 3 -29.48 -19.21 4.87
C ALA A 3 -30.62 -18.31 5.37
N ALA A 4 -30.71 -18.08 6.69
CA ALA A 4 -31.71 -17.19 7.28
C ALA A 4 -31.45 -15.71 6.94
N LEU A 5 -30.18 -15.30 6.92
CA LEU A 5 -29.77 -13.96 6.48
C LEU A 5 -30.00 -13.75 4.97
N GLY A 6 -29.82 -14.80 4.16
CA GLY A 6 -30.14 -14.79 2.73
C GLY A 6 -31.64 -14.63 2.45
N VAL A 7 -32.50 -15.30 3.22
CA VAL A 7 -33.96 -15.11 3.16
C VAL A 7 -34.35 -13.69 3.60
N MET A 8 -33.69 -13.13 4.61
CA MET A 8 -33.89 -11.74 5.03
C MET A 8 -33.44 -10.71 3.98
N MET A 9 -32.42 -11.01 3.17
CA MET A 9 -32.03 -10.15 2.03
C MET A 9 -33.06 -10.19 0.89
N LEU A 10 -33.74 -11.32 0.67
CA LEU A 10 -34.82 -11.42 -0.34
C LEU A 10 -36.04 -10.55 0.01
N LEU A 11 -36.28 -10.28 1.29
CA LEU A 11 -37.35 -9.37 1.74
C LEU A 11 -37.13 -7.91 1.33
N ARG A 12 -35.94 -7.56 0.83
CA ARG A 12 -35.65 -6.27 0.21
C ARG A 12 -36.46 -6.01 -1.08
N LEU A 13 -36.97 -7.06 -1.74
CA LEU A 13 -37.82 -6.91 -2.93
C LEU A 13 -39.19 -6.29 -2.63
N ILE A 14 -39.64 -6.31 -1.37
CA ILE A 14 -40.93 -5.78 -0.94
C ILE A 14 -40.69 -4.48 -0.16
N PRO A 15 -41.09 -3.30 -0.70
CA PRO A 15 -40.75 -1.99 -0.12
C PRO A 15 -41.30 -1.77 1.30
N SER A 16 -42.28 -2.56 1.73
CA SER A 16 -42.89 -2.45 3.06
C SER A 16 -42.13 -3.18 4.19
N ILE A 17 -41.15 -4.06 3.87
CA ILE A 17 -40.42 -4.90 4.85
C ILE A 17 -38.89 -4.68 4.77
N ASP A 18 -38.44 -3.67 4.01
CA ASP A 18 -37.03 -3.36 3.75
C ASP A 18 -36.16 -3.19 5.03
N TRP A 19 -36.76 -2.76 6.15
CA TRP A 19 -36.07 -2.57 7.42
C TRP A 19 -35.40 -3.84 7.97
N ILE A 20 -35.96 -5.02 7.69
CA ILE A 20 -35.39 -6.31 8.11
C ILE A 20 -34.10 -6.62 7.35
N SER A 21 -33.92 -6.09 6.14
CA SER A 21 -32.69 -6.30 5.35
C SER A 21 -31.48 -5.53 5.90
N ARG A 22 -31.70 -4.54 6.79
CA ARG A 22 -30.64 -3.74 7.42
C ARG A 22 -29.74 -4.59 8.34
N PHE A 23 -30.27 -5.63 8.98
CA PHE A 23 -29.49 -6.52 9.85
C PHE A 23 -28.46 -7.36 9.07
N PRO A 24 -28.82 -8.06 7.96
CA PRO A 24 -27.84 -8.70 7.09
C PRO A 24 -26.81 -7.72 6.51
N VAL A 25 -27.24 -6.53 6.07
CA VAL A 25 -26.32 -5.53 5.51
C VAL A 25 -25.32 -5.03 6.55
N ALA A 26 -25.77 -4.74 7.77
CA ALA A 26 -24.88 -4.36 8.88
C ALA A 26 -23.89 -5.48 9.22
N LEU A 27 -24.33 -6.74 9.19
CA LEU A 27 -23.45 -7.90 9.43
C LEU A 27 -22.42 -8.07 8.31
N ILE A 28 -22.81 -7.93 7.05
CA ILE A 28 -21.89 -8.00 5.91
C ILE A 28 -20.88 -6.87 6.00
N ILE A 29 -21.32 -5.62 6.19
CA ILE A 29 -20.43 -4.46 6.30
C ILE A 29 -19.50 -4.60 7.50
N GLY A 30 -20.00 -5.02 8.67
CA GLY A 30 -19.20 -5.21 9.89
C GLY A 30 -18.17 -6.33 9.75
N THR A 31 -18.54 -7.46 9.13
CA THR A 31 -17.61 -8.57 8.89
C THR A 31 -16.56 -8.16 7.87
N THR A 32 -16.98 -7.50 6.79
CA THR A 32 -16.09 -7.07 5.71
C THR A 32 -15.11 -6.00 6.20
N SER A 33 -15.59 -4.96 6.88
CA SER A 33 -14.76 -3.90 7.44
C SER A 33 -13.84 -4.42 8.54
N GLY A 34 -14.31 -5.34 9.39
CA GLY A 34 -13.49 -5.98 10.43
C GLY A 34 -12.34 -6.80 9.84
N ILE A 35 -12.61 -7.61 8.81
CA ILE A 35 -11.57 -8.39 8.12
C ILE A 35 -10.57 -7.46 7.43
N TYR A 36 -11.05 -6.44 6.71
CA TYR A 36 -10.15 -5.48 6.05
C TYR A 36 -9.32 -4.69 7.06
N PHE A 37 -9.90 -4.23 8.17
CA PHE A 37 -9.18 -3.52 9.22
C PHE A 37 -8.05 -4.38 9.81
N LEU A 38 -8.34 -5.62 10.20
CA LEU A 38 -7.29 -6.54 10.67
C LEU A 38 -6.22 -6.80 9.61
N ARG A 39 -6.64 -6.96 8.35
CA ARG A 39 -5.72 -7.18 7.23
C ARG A 39 -4.79 -5.99 7.04
N TYR A 40 -5.30 -4.76 7.03
CA TYR A 40 -4.50 -3.55 6.90
C TYR A 40 -3.57 -3.34 8.09
N LEU A 41 -4.05 -3.56 9.33
CA LEU A 41 -3.20 -3.49 10.51
C LEU A 41 -2.04 -4.49 10.45
N LYS A 42 -2.33 -5.76 10.11
CA LYS A 42 -1.30 -6.79 10.09
C LYS A 42 -0.37 -6.67 8.87
N SER A 43 -0.93 -6.43 7.70
CA SER A 43 -0.18 -6.45 6.43
C SER A 43 0.58 -5.16 6.18
N ASP A 44 0.02 -4.03 6.56
CA ASP A 44 0.61 -2.74 6.18
C ASP A 44 1.27 -2.10 7.41
N VAL A 45 0.54 -1.97 8.52
CA VAL A 45 1.08 -1.28 9.72
C VAL A 45 2.18 -2.11 10.40
N ILE A 46 1.93 -3.38 10.73
CA ILE A 46 2.94 -4.20 11.42
C ILE A 46 4.16 -4.42 10.53
N ASN A 47 3.98 -4.77 9.25
CA ASN A 47 5.11 -4.96 8.33
C ASN A 47 5.92 -3.68 8.16
N GLN A 48 5.28 -2.51 8.06
CA GLN A 48 5.98 -1.23 7.96
C GLN A 48 6.76 -0.90 9.25
N LEU A 49 6.18 -1.18 10.42
CA LEU A 49 6.86 -1.00 11.71
C LEU A 49 8.08 -1.93 11.84
N THR A 50 7.92 -3.21 11.51
CA THR A 50 9.03 -4.18 11.51
C THR A 50 10.11 -3.81 10.50
N ALA A 51 9.73 -3.35 9.30
CA ALA A 51 10.66 -2.89 8.28
C ALA A 51 11.41 -1.60 8.67
N THR A 52 10.87 -0.80 9.60
CA THR A 52 11.54 0.40 10.12
C THR A 52 12.39 0.10 11.36
N MET A 53 12.15 -1.01 12.06
CA MET A 53 12.93 -1.50 13.21
C MET A 53 14.19 -2.27 12.78
N ILE A 54 14.88 -1.82 11.74
CA ILE A 54 16.15 -2.40 11.32
C ILE A 54 17.26 -1.67 12.06
N ASN A 55 18.18 -2.41 12.70
CA ASN A 55 19.34 -1.82 13.38
C ASN A 55 20.30 -1.23 12.33
N PRO A 56 20.42 0.11 12.24
CA PRO A 56 21.19 0.75 11.18
C PRO A 56 22.71 0.52 11.29
N PHE A 57 23.18 -0.06 12.40
CA PHE A 57 24.62 -0.28 12.66
C PHE A 57 25.08 -1.73 12.48
N THR A 58 24.21 -2.63 12.04
CA THR A 58 24.56 -4.06 11.87
C THR A 58 25.21 -4.39 10.52
N GLY A 59 25.22 -3.46 9.56
CA GLY A 59 25.87 -3.65 8.27
C GLY A 59 27.28 -3.05 8.23
N GLY A 60 28.30 -3.89 8.06
CA GLY A 60 29.70 -3.44 7.88
C GLY A 60 29.99 -2.61 6.61
N ASN A 61 28.97 -2.25 5.83
CA ASN A 61 29.09 -1.51 4.57
C ASN A 61 28.37 -0.15 4.68
N TRP A 62 29.12 0.94 4.51
CA TRP A 62 28.65 2.32 4.66
C TRP A 62 27.42 2.66 3.81
N VAL A 63 27.27 2.06 2.64
CA VAL A 63 26.12 2.28 1.75
C VAL A 63 24.81 1.75 2.37
N VAL A 64 24.88 0.60 3.05
CA VAL A 64 23.73 -0.03 3.69
C VAL A 64 23.27 0.78 4.90
N VAL A 65 24.23 1.27 5.71
CA VAL A 65 23.98 2.13 6.87
C VAL A 65 23.27 3.42 6.45
N ILE A 66 23.75 4.08 5.38
CA ILE A 66 23.14 5.32 4.87
C ILE A 66 21.72 5.05 4.36
N GLY A 67 21.50 3.95 3.63
CA GLY A 67 20.16 3.59 3.13
C GLY A 67 19.16 3.32 4.25
N GLN A 68 19.58 2.62 5.31
CA GLN A 68 18.74 2.34 6.48
C GLN A 68 18.40 3.62 7.25
N LEU A 69 19.38 4.51 7.44
CA LEU A 69 19.17 5.80 8.11
C LEU A 69 18.23 6.70 7.30
N LEU A 70 18.38 6.71 5.97
CA LEU A 70 17.49 7.42 5.04
C LEU A 70 16.06 6.87 5.09
N LEU A 71 15.86 5.56 5.23
CA LEU A 71 14.54 4.94 5.41
C LEU A 71 13.89 5.39 6.73
N VAL A 72 14.63 5.35 7.84
CA VAL A 72 14.13 5.79 9.16
C VAL A 72 13.80 7.28 9.16
N VAL A 73 14.69 8.13 8.64
CA VAL A 73 14.45 9.57 8.56
C VAL A 73 13.30 9.88 7.59
N GLY A 74 13.23 9.19 6.45
CA GLY A 74 12.18 9.34 5.46
C GLY A 74 10.80 8.96 5.98
N THR A 75 10.69 7.85 6.73
CA THR A 75 9.44 7.40 7.35
C THR A 75 8.97 8.36 8.44
N ILE A 76 9.85 8.79 9.34
CA ILE A 76 9.51 9.78 10.38
C ILE A 76 9.05 11.09 9.75
N THR A 77 9.79 11.61 8.77
CA THR A 77 9.47 12.87 8.11
C THR A 77 8.17 12.77 7.29
N GLY A 78 7.93 11.63 6.63
CA GLY A 78 6.69 11.36 5.90
C GLY A 78 5.47 11.28 6.81
N VAL A 79 5.58 10.62 7.97
CA VAL A 79 4.52 10.59 8.98
C VAL A 79 4.24 12.01 9.51
N ILE A 80 5.28 12.80 9.80
CA ILE A 80 5.13 14.20 10.22
C ILE A 80 4.40 15.03 9.16
N TYR A 81 4.72 14.84 7.87
CA TYR A 81 4.02 15.52 6.77
C TYR A 81 2.53 15.16 6.71
N PHE A 82 2.16 13.89 6.87
CA PHE A 82 0.76 13.45 6.83
C PHE A 82 -0.01 13.67 8.15
N TYR A 83 0.67 13.94 9.26
CA TYR A 83 0.07 14.26 10.56
C TYR A 83 -0.49 15.70 10.58
N PHE A 84 -1.25 16.07 9.56
CA PHE A 84 -1.81 17.40 9.35
C PHE A 84 -3.15 17.57 10.07
N SER A 85 -3.13 17.45 11.40
CA SER A 85 -4.26 17.86 12.27
C SER A 85 -3.91 19.04 13.19
N LYS A 86 -2.80 19.76 12.96
CA LYS A 86 -2.54 21.06 13.60
C LYS A 86 -1.83 22.05 12.65
N LYS A 87 -2.20 23.33 12.81
CA LYS A 87 -1.69 24.48 12.05
C LYS A 87 -0.15 24.52 12.05
N HIS A 88 0.43 24.72 10.86
CA HIS A 88 1.86 24.85 10.65
C HIS A 88 2.34 26.24 11.03
N GLU A 89 2.92 26.39 12.22
CA GLU A 89 3.74 27.54 12.60
C GLU A 89 5.10 27.06 13.14
N GLY A 90 6.19 27.64 12.64
CA GLY A 90 7.57 27.44 13.14
C GLY A 90 8.36 26.29 12.51
N ALA A 91 9.39 25.80 13.23
CA ALA A 91 10.41 24.83 12.78
C ALA A 91 9.86 23.51 12.17
N PHE A 92 8.59 23.20 12.44
CA PHE A 92 7.82 22.12 11.81
C PHE A 92 7.54 22.34 10.30
N GLY A 93 7.54 23.59 9.82
CA GLY A 93 7.35 23.91 8.40
C GLY A 93 8.55 23.56 7.53
N VAL A 94 9.77 23.58 8.08
CA VAL A 94 11.00 23.21 7.34
C VAL A 94 11.13 21.69 7.23
N SER A 95 10.83 20.95 8.31
CA SER A 95 10.78 19.47 8.25
C SER A 95 9.66 18.97 7.34
N ALA A 96 8.50 19.63 7.31
CA ALA A 96 7.43 19.33 6.36
C ALA A 96 7.86 19.54 4.89
N LYS A 97 8.69 20.56 4.59
CA LYS A 97 9.18 20.81 3.22
C LYS A 97 10.17 19.74 2.76
N ILE A 98 11.05 19.26 3.65
CA ILE A 98 11.95 18.13 3.39
C ILE A 98 11.14 16.84 3.17
N GLY A 99 10.06 16.65 3.94
CA GLY A 99 9.10 15.57 3.75
C GLY A 99 8.47 15.55 2.36
N ILE A 100 8.08 16.72 1.81
CA ILE A 100 7.53 16.83 0.45
C ILE A 100 8.53 16.35 -0.60
N TYR A 101 9.80 16.79 -0.53
CA TYR A 101 10.81 16.34 -1.49
C TYR A 101 11.05 14.83 -1.38
N PHE A 102 11.15 14.30 -0.16
CA PHE A 102 11.32 12.87 0.06
C PHE A 102 10.16 12.05 -0.51
N LEU A 103 8.94 12.57 -0.32
CA LEU A 103 7.69 11.95 -0.75
C LEU A 103 7.51 12.03 -2.27
N MET A 104 7.90 13.15 -2.90
CA MET A 104 7.94 13.28 -4.36
C MET A 104 8.96 12.34 -5.00
N VAL A 105 10.16 12.21 -4.43
CA VAL A 105 11.17 11.25 -4.92
C VAL A 105 10.68 9.81 -4.75
N SER A 106 10.10 9.48 -3.60
CA SER A 106 9.58 8.14 -3.32
C SER A 106 8.42 7.76 -4.25
N PHE A 107 7.48 8.68 -4.50
CA PHE A 107 6.40 8.46 -5.45
C PHE A 107 6.88 8.40 -6.90
N GLY A 108 7.86 9.22 -7.29
CA GLY A 108 8.50 9.15 -8.60
C GLY A 108 9.19 7.80 -8.83
N ALA A 109 9.90 7.29 -7.83
CA ALA A 109 10.53 5.97 -7.87
C ALA A 109 9.49 4.84 -7.97
N ALA A 110 8.41 4.90 -7.21
CA ALA A 110 7.33 3.91 -7.27
C ALA A 110 6.63 3.89 -8.65
N PHE A 111 6.33 5.07 -9.20
CA PHE A 111 5.78 5.19 -10.55
C PHE A 111 6.73 4.61 -11.61
N GLY A 112 8.01 5.00 -11.55
CA GLY A 112 9.06 4.47 -12.43
C GLY A 112 9.22 2.96 -12.33
N TYR A 113 9.14 2.37 -11.14
CA TYR A 113 9.21 0.92 -10.94
C TYR A 113 8.07 0.18 -11.64
N THR A 114 6.84 0.70 -11.57
CA THR A 114 5.70 0.08 -12.27
C THR A 114 5.79 0.22 -13.79
N ALA A 115 6.31 1.34 -14.30
CA ALA A 115 6.57 1.52 -15.73
C ALA A 115 7.67 0.58 -16.22
N MET A 116 8.77 0.47 -15.46
CA MET A 116 9.87 -0.46 -15.74
C MET A 116 9.39 -1.91 -15.73
N ALA A 117 8.54 -2.31 -14.78
CA ALA A 117 7.99 -3.66 -14.73
C ALA A 117 7.19 -4.00 -16.01
N ARG A 118 6.41 -3.04 -16.52
CA ARG A 118 5.65 -3.22 -17.78
C ARG A 118 6.57 -3.30 -19.00
N ILE A 119 7.58 -2.43 -19.08
CA ILE A 119 8.56 -2.45 -20.18
C ILE A 119 9.39 -3.74 -20.13
N SER A 120 9.81 -4.19 -18.95
CA SER A 120 10.55 -5.43 -18.75
C SER A 120 9.74 -6.64 -19.20
N LEU A 121 8.45 -6.70 -18.86
CA LEU A 121 7.54 -7.75 -19.36
C LEU A 121 7.40 -7.71 -20.89
N LEU A 122 7.29 -6.53 -21.48
CA LEU A 122 7.23 -6.39 -22.94
C LEU A 122 8.51 -6.88 -23.61
N ILE A 123 9.68 -6.51 -23.09
CA ILE A 123 10.98 -6.99 -23.58
C ILE A 123 11.06 -8.51 -23.46
N GLY A 124 10.69 -9.10 -22.32
CA GLY A 124 10.68 -10.54 -22.13
C GLY A 124 9.75 -11.27 -23.12
N ARG A 125 8.59 -10.66 -23.45
CA ARG A 125 7.70 -11.20 -24.49
C ARG A 125 8.26 -11.06 -25.91
N LEU A 126 8.97 -9.96 -26.20
CA LEU A 126 9.64 -9.76 -27.50
C LEU A 126 10.83 -10.70 -27.66
N GLN A 127 11.62 -10.95 -26.60
CA GLN A 127 12.70 -11.93 -26.61
C GLN A 127 12.17 -13.35 -26.90
N PHE A 128 11.07 -13.74 -26.26
CA PHE A 128 10.41 -15.01 -26.54
C PHE A 128 9.94 -15.11 -28.01
N LEU A 129 9.28 -14.06 -28.53
CA LEU A 129 8.76 -14.05 -29.89
C LEU A 129 9.87 -14.03 -30.95
N LEU A 130 10.92 -13.24 -30.76
CA LEU A 130 11.97 -13.01 -31.77
C LEU A 130 13.14 -14.00 -31.66
N GLY A 131 13.44 -14.46 -30.45
CA GLY A 131 14.47 -15.47 -30.16
C GLY A 131 13.88 -16.88 -30.22
N ASP A 132 13.13 -17.26 -29.20
CA ASP A 132 12.66 -18.66 -29.04
C ASP A 132 11.68 -19.12 -30.13
N TRP A 133 10.78 -18.24 -30.58
CA TRP A 133 9.75 -18.60 -31.58
C TRP A 133 10.21 -18.40 -33.02
N LEU A 134 10.86 -17.26 -33.33
CA LEU A 134 11.26 -16.89 -34.69
C LEU A 134 12.73 -17.23 -35.03
N GLY A 135 13.57 -17.49 -34.02
CA GLY A 135 14.97 -17.91 -34.21
C GLY A 135 15.93 -16.85 -34.75
N ILE A 136 15.52 -15.58 -34.79
CA ILE A 136 16.32 -14.48 -35.37
C ILE A 136 17.38 -13.98 -34.38
N LEU A 137 17.08 -14.06 -33.09
CA LEU A 137 18.03 -13.80 -32.01
C LEU A 137 18.50 -15.15 -31.45
N SER A 138 19.68 -15.61 -31.88
CA SER A 138 20.40 -16.68 -31.18
C SER A 138 20.93 -16.15 -29.84
N PRO A 139 21.03 -16.99 -28.79
CA PRO A 139 21.20 -16.59 -27.39
C PRO A 139 22.37 -15.64 -27.12
#